data_AF-A0A377ZP72-F1
#
_entry.id   AF-A0A377ZP72-F1
#
_cell.length_a   1.000
_cell.length_b   1.000
_cell.length_c   1.000
_cell.angle_alpha   90.00
_cell.angle_beta   90.00
_cell.angle_gamma   90.00
#
_symmetry.space_group_name_H-M   'P 1'
#
loop_
_entity.id
_entity.type
_entity.pdbx_description
1 polymer ?
#
loop_
_entity_poly.entity_id
_entity_poly.type
_entity_poly.pdbx_seq_one_letter_code
_entity_poly.pdbx_strand_id
1 'polypeptide(L)'
;MAQARATPLLLIPTALALALFVWLLTLHPAASGRVYAAYGGVYVCTALLWLRVVDGVKLTHYDWAGAAVALCGMLIIVAGWGRV
;
A
#
# COMPACT_ATOMS: atom_id res chain seq x y z
N MET A 1 0.69 -13.91 -19.75
CA MET A 1 1.60 -14.56 -18.79
C MET A 1 3.04 -14.18 -19.14
N ALA A 2 3.54 -13.06 -18.62
CA ALA A 2 4.93 -12.65 -18.83
C ALA A 2 5.74 -13.05 -17.60
N GLN A 3 6.42 -14.20 -17.65
CA GLN A 3 7.41 -14.56 -16.65
C GLN A 3 8.66 -13.70 -16.88
N ALA A 4 8.86 -12.69 -16.03
CA ALA A 4 10.11 -11.95 -15.98
C ALA A 4 11.23 -12.91 -15.54
N ARG A 5 12.22 -13.15 -16.40
CA ARG A 5 13.49 -13.77 -16.01
C ARG A 5 14.20 -12.83 -15.02
N ALA A 6 13.88 -12.93 -13.73
CA ALA A 6 14.56 -12.17 -12.69
C ALA A 6 15.98 -12.71 -12.54
N THR A 7 16.96 -11.96 -13.04
CA THR A 7 18.38 -12.25 -12.81
C THR A 7 18.63 -12.13 -11.30
N PRO A 8 19.34 -13.07 -10.64
CA PRO A 8 19.62 -12.99 -9.20
C PRO A 8 20.29 -11.69 -8.77
N LEU A 9 20.93 -11.00 -9.74
CA LEU A 9 21.52 -9.67 -9.57
C LEU A 9 20.50 -8.59 -9.13
N LEU A 10 19.20 -8.73 -9.44
CA LEU A 10 18.15 -7.81 -8.97
C LEU A 10 17.84 -7.94 -7.47
N LEU A 11 18.30 -9.01 -6.81
CA LEU A 11 18.14 -9.18 -5.37
C LEU A 11 18.99 -8.17 -4.59
N ILE A 12 20.16 -7.80 -5.13
CA ILE A 12 21.08 -6.85 -4.51
C ILE A 12 20.46 -5.45 -4.35
N PRO A 13 19.97 -4.79 -5.42
CA PRO A 13 19.30 -3.50 -5.29
C PRO A 13 17.99 -3.59 -4.50
N THR A 14 17.26 -4.72 -4.60
CA THR A 14 16.04 -4.94 -3.81
C THR A 14 16.35 -5.00 -2.31
N ALA A 15 17.37 -5.76 -1.90
CA ALA A 15 17.78 -5.88 -0.51
C ALA A 15 18.28 -4.55 0.06
N LEU A 16 19.06 -3.79 -0.74
CA LEU A 16 19.52 -2.45 -0.36
C LEU A 16 18.35 -1.48 -0.19
N ALA A 17 17.40 -1.46 -1.13
CA ALA A 17 16.20 -0.63 -1.02
C ALA A 17 15.35 -0.99 0.20
N LEU A 18 15.19 -2.28 0.51
CA LEU A 18 14.45 -2.75 1.68
C LEU A 18 15.16 -2.39 3.00
N ALA A 19 16.48 -2.58 3.06
CA ALA A 19 17.28 -2.23 4.23
C ALA A 19 17.24 -0.72 4.50
N LEU A 20 17.37 0.10 3.45
CA LEU A 20 17.24 1.55 3.55
C LEU A 20 15.83 1.93 4.02
N PHE A 21 14.79 1.32 3.46
CA PHE A 21 13.40 1.58 3.86
C PHE A 21 13.16 1.28 5.34
N VAL A 22 13.63 0.14 5.85
CA VAL A 22 13.54 -0.21 7.27
C VAL A 22 14.33 0.78 8.14
N TRP A 23 15.53 1.18 7.69
CA TRP A 23 16.31 2.21 8.37
C TRP A 23 15.57 3.55 8.44
N LEU A 24 14.89 3.99 7.38
CA LEU A 24 14.09 5.22 7.43
C LEU A 24 12.94 5.15 8.45
N LEU A 25 12.39 3.95 8.70
CA LEU A 25 11.33 3.80 9.70
C LEU A 25 11.79 4.03 11.13
N THR A 26 13.06 3.73 11.43
CA THR A 26 13.59 3.95 12.78
C THR A 26 13.75 5.45 13.08
N LEU A 27 13.88 6.30 12.05
CA LEU A 27 13.90 7.76 12.18
C LEU A 27 12.51 8.37 12.33
N HIS A 28 11.42 7.64 12.10
CA HIS A 28 10.08 8.20 12.11
C HIS A 28 9.57 8.37 13.57
N PRO A 29 9.29 9.61 14.05
CA PRO A 29 8.91 9.85 15.45
C PRO A 29 7.47 9.43 15.81
N ALA A 30 6.65 9.04 14.81
CA ALA A 30 5.31 8.50 15.02
C ALA A 30 5.30 6.98 14.88
N ALA A 31 4.34 6.30 15.53
CA ALA A 31 4.15 4.85 15.38
C ALA A 31 4.00 4.48 13.89
N SER A 32 5.07 3.93 13.30
CA SER A 32 5.21 3.65 11.87
C SER A 32 4.05 2.84 11.29
N GLY A 33 3.45 1.96 12.11
CA GLY A 33 2.26 1.19 11.75
C GLY A 33 1.03 2.02 11.35
N ARG A 34 0.79 3.19 11.97
CA ARG A 34 -0.37 4.04 11.62
C ARG A 34 -0.19 4.73 10.27
N VAL A 35 1.05 5.11 9.95
CA VAL A 35 1.42 5.68 8.66
C VAL A 35 1.22 4.64 7.56
N TYR A 36 1.60 3.38 7.81
CA TYR A 36 1.37 2.29 6.87
C TYR A 36 -0.10 2.00 6.61
N ALA A 37 -0.93 2.06 7.64
CA ALA A 37 -2.38 1.92 7.47
C ALA A 37 -2.96 3.01 6.55
N ALA A 38 -2.54 4.27 6.73
CA ALA A 38 -2.91 5.40 5.86
C ALA A 38 -2.51 5.17 4.40
N TYR A 39 -1.26 4.77 4.14
CA TYR A 39 -0.80 4.50 2.78
C TYR A 39 -1.53 3.32 2.14
N GLY A 40 -1.77 2.24 2.90
CA GLY A 40 -2.47 1.06 2.40
C GLY A 40 -3.88 1.37 1.90
N GLY A 41 -4.66 2.16 2.65
CA GLY A 41 -6.01 2.52 2.23
C GLY A 41 -6.05 3.38 0.96
N VAL A 42 -5.18 4.40 0.87
CA VAL A 42 -5.07 5.26 -0.32
C VAL A 42 -4.59 4.47 -1.55
N TYR A 43 -3.65 3.54 -1.34
CA TYR A 43 -3.14 2.67 -2.39
C TYR A 43 -4.26 1.81 -3.00
N VAL A 44 -5.08 1.16 -2.17
CA VAL A 44 -6.20 0.32 -2.64
C VAL A 44 -7.16 1.13 -3.51
N CYS A 45 -7.54 2.33 -3.09
CA CYS A 45 -8.41 3.20 -3.88
C CYS A 45 -7.78 3.61 -5.21
N THR A 46 -6.50 3.98 -5.19
CA THR A 46 -5.78 4.41 -6.41
C THR A 46 -5.62 3.25 -7.39
N ALA A 47 -5.28 2.05 -6.91
CA ALA A 47 -5.14 0.85 -7.75
C ALA A 47 -6.47 0.46 -8.41
N LEU A 48 -7.58 0.55 -7.67
CA LEU A 48 -8.92 0.28 -8.18
C LEU A 48 -9.39 1.33 -9.19
N LEU A 49 -9.06 2.60 -8.95
CA LEU A 49 -9.36 3.68 -9.88
C LEU A 49 -8.53 3.53 -11.17
N TRP A 50 -7.28 3.10 -11.05
CA TRP A 50 -6.41 2.76 -12.19
C TRP A 50 -6.96 1.60 -13.02
N LEU A 51 -7.35 0.50 -12.36
CA LEU A 51 -8.02 -0.64 -12.99
C LEU A 51 -9.26 -0.23 -13.78
N ARG A 52 -10.02 0.75 -13.25
CA ARG A 52 -11.21 1.30 -13.90
C ARG A 52 -10.86 2.18 -15.10
N VAL A 53 -9.90 3.10 -14.94
CA VAL A 53 -9.63 4.21 -15.88
C VAL A 53 -8.63 3.83 -16.96
N VAL A 54 -7.53 3.19 -16.58
CA VAL A 54 -6.42 2.86 -17.47
C VAL A 54 -6.60 1.48 -18.07
N ASP A 55 -6.91 0.49 -17.24
CA ASP A 55 -7.08 -0.89 -17.72
C ASP A 55 -8.50 -1.16 -18.28
N GLY A 56 -9.44 -0.22 -18.10
CA GLY A 56 -10.81 -0.30 -18.62
C GLY A 56 -11.65 -1.44 -18.02
N VAL A 57 -11.17 -2.09 -16.96
CA VAL A 57 -11.82 -3.22 -16.31
C VAL A 57 -13.05 -2.74 -15.54
N LYS A 58 -14.17 -3.47 -15.67
CA LYS A 58 -15.35 -3.21 -14.84
C LYS A 58 -15.09 -3.73 -13.43
N LEU A 59 -14.94 -2.82 -12.48
CA LEU A 59 -14.92 -3.16 -11.07
C LEU A 59 -16.25 -3.83 -10.69
N THR A 60 -16.12 -4.98 -10.05
CA THR A 60 -17.25 -5.73 -9.51
C THR A 60 -17.76 -5.08 -8.22
N HIS A 61 -18.96 -5.47 -7.79
CA HIS A 61 -19.49 -5.02 -6.50
C HIS A 61 -18.59 -5.43 -5.31
N TYR A 62 -17.85 -6.54 -5.45
CA TYR A 62 -16.88 -6.98 -4.45
C TYR A 62 -15.64 -6.06 -4.39
N ASP A 63 -15.19 -5.52 -5.52
CA ASP A 63 -14.06 -4.58 -5.55
C ASP A 63 -14.41 -3.27 -4.84
N TRP A 64 -15.61 -2.76 -5.08
CA TRP A 64 -16.12 -1.56 -4.39
C TRP A 64 -16.32 -1.78 -2.90
N ALA A 65 -16.86 -2.94 -2.50
CA ALA A 65 -16.99 -3.30 -1.09
C ALA A 65 -15.62 -3.43 -0.41
N GLY A 66 -14.66 -4.08 -1.08
CA GLY A 66 -13.27 -4.19 -0.61
C GLY A 66 -12.60 -2.82 -0.45
N ALA A 67 -12.78 -1.93 -1.43
CA ALA A 67 -12.28 -0.55 -1.37
C ALA A 67 -12.85 0.20 -0.15
N ALA A 68 -14.16 0.10 0.05
CA ALA A 68 -14.84 0.76 1.16
C ALA A 68 -14.36 0.22 2.51
N VAL A 69 -14.22 -1.11 2.66
CA VAL A 69 -13.73 -1.73 3.89
C VAL A 69 -12.28 -1.33 4.17
N ALA A 70 -11.40 -1.36 3.16
CA ALA A 70 -10.00 -0.96 3.31
C ALA A 70 -9.88 0.53 3.72
N LEU A 71 -10.69 1.39 3.09
CA LEU A 71 -10.71 2.82 3.39
C LEU A 71 -11.30 3.11 4.79
N CYS A 72 -12.36 2.41 5.18
CA CYS A 72 -12.90 2.49 6.54
C CYS A 72 -11.89 2.03 7.60
N GLY A 73 -11.22 0.90 7.39
CA GLY A 73 -10.18 0.39 8.30
C GLY A 73 -9.03 1.38 8.46
N MET A 74 -8.57 1.97 7.36
CA MET A 74 -7.62 3.07 7.37
C MET A 74 -8.11 4.26 8.20
N LEU A 75 -9.33 4.75 7.94
CA LEU A 75 -9.91 5.91 8.63
C LEU A 75 -10.03 5.68 10.13
N ILE A 76 -10.36 4.46 10.58
CA ILE A 76 -10.42 4.11 12.01
C ILE A 76 -9.04 4.25 12.66
N ILE A 77 -7.98 3.76 12.01
CA ILE A 77 -6.61 3.82 12.52
C ILE A 77 -6.09 5.27 12.55
N VAL A 78 -6.40 6.05 11.50
CA VAL A 78 -6.04 7.47 11.42
C VAL A 78 -6.82 8.31 12.45
N ALA A 79 -8.12 8.07 12.62
CA ALA A 79 -8.93 8.77 13.63
C ALA A 79 -8.49 8.42 15.07
N GLY A 80 -7.99 7.21 15.29
CA GLY A 80 -7.37 6.79 16.56
C GLY A 80 -5.99 7.40 16.81
N TRP A 81 -5.39 8.08 15.83
CA TRP A 81 -4.03 8.61 15.95
C TRP A 81 -3.93 9.68 17.03
N GLY A 82 -4.79 10.70 16.99
CA GLY A 82 -4.73 11.87 17.88
C GLY A 82 -5.19 11.62 19.32
N ARG A 83 -5.56 10.38 19.67
CA ARG A 83 -6.05 10.01 21.02
C ARG A 83 -5.01 9.28 21.88
N VAL A 84 -3.76 9.22 21.45
CA VAL A 84 -2.62 8.62 22.17
C VAL A 84 -1.44 9.57 22.10
#